data_AF-A0A3R6QV76-F1
#
_entry.id   AF-A0A3R6QV76-F1
#
_cell.length_a   1.000
_cell.length_b   1.000
_cell.length_c   1.000
_cell.angle_alpha   90.00
_cell.angle_beta   90.00
_cell.angle_gamma   90.00
#
_symmetry.space_group_name_H-M   'P 1'
#
loop_
_entity.id
_entity.type
_entity.pdbx_description
1 polymer ?
#
loop_
_entity_poly.entity_id
_entity_poly.type
_entity_poly.pdbx_seq_one_letter_code
_entity_poly.pdbx_strand_id
1 'polypeptide(L)'
;MERETEEKTRKNVHQGANVRRLRNIMGVKQSSLAEKLGTTQQKVSRIESQRVIEKDTLLQIANILHVSPKIIEELDENPLSIVIENNNFETGYGSIGNLGIIQNDQNNENTINNPLDKIMELNKQATDLFERMLAVEKEKSALLEQLLKEKGK
;
A
#
# COMPACT_ATOMS: atom_id res chain seq x y z
N MET A 1 -32.27 -31.40 -28.15
CA MET A 1 -32.51 -29.98 -27.81
C MET A 1 -32.27 -29.87 -26.32
N GLU A 2 -31.33 -29.13 -25.78
CA GLU A 2 -30.37 -28.17 -26.32
C GLU A 2 -29.07 -28.37 -25.51
N ARG A 3 -27.95 -28.53 -26.22
CA ARG A 3 -26.64 -28.30 -25.61
C ARG A 3 -26.52 -26.79 -25.53
N GLU A 4 -26.98 -26.20 -24.43
CA GLU A 4 -26.68 -24.81 -24.13
C GLU A 4 -25.17 -24.71 -23.95
N THR A 5 -24.58 -24.13 -24.97
CA THR A 5 -23.17 -23.89 -25.16
C THR A 5 -22.63 -23.08 -23.99
N GLU A 6 -21.68 -23.70 -23.30
CA GLU A 6 -20.75 -23.10 -22.35
C GLU A 6 -20.00 -21.94 -23.01
N GLU A 7 -20.59 -20.76 -23.03
CA GLU A 7 -19.89 -19.51 -23.31
C GLU A 7 -19.71 -18.72 -22.01
N LYS A 8 -19.16 -19.40 -20.99
CA LYS A 8 -18.52 -18.69 -19.89
C LYS A 8 -17.25 -18.10 -20.46
N THR A 9 -17.34 -16.85 -20.92
CA THR A 9 -16.21 -15.94 -21.14
C THR A 9 -15.12 -16.29 -20.13
N ARG A 10 -13.99 -16.84 -20.58
CA ARG A 10 -12.89 -17.19 -19.69
C ARG A 10 -12.41 -15.88 -19.08
N LYS A 11 -13.01 -15.49 -17.95
CA LYS A 11 -12.52 -14.38 -17.15
C LYS A 11 -11.05 -14.66 -16.96
N ASN A 12 -10.26 -13.64 -17.23
CA ASN A 12 -8.81 -13.67 -17.25
C ASN A 12 -8.26 -13.79 -15.81
N VAL A 13 -8.79 -14.74 -15.04
CA VAL A 13 -8.56 -14.93 -13.60
C VAL A 13 -7.16 -15.46 -13.39
N HIS A 14 -6.44 -14.83 -12.46
CA HIS A 14 -5.12 -15.27 -12.05
C HIS A 14 -5.23 -16.15 -10.80
N GLN A 15 -5.24 -17.46 -10.99
CA GLN A 15 -5.42 -18.43 -9.89
C GLN A 15 -4.33 -18.31 -8.82
N GLY A 16 -3.06 -18.08 -9.19
CA GLY A 16 -1.97 -17.85 -8.24
C GLY A 16 -2.17 -16.61 -7.35
N ALA A 17 -2.64 -15.51 -7.91
CA ALA A 17 -2.96 -14.29 -7.15
C ALA A 17 -4.11 -14.54 -6.18
N ASN A 18 -5.11 -15.33 -6.59
CA ASN A 18 -6.21 -15.74 -5.73
C ASN A 18 -5.74 -16.62 -4.56
N VAL A 19 -4.83 -17.56 -4.82
CA VAL A 19 -4.19 -18.36 -3.76
C VAL A 19 -3.48 -17.45 -2.76
N ARG A 20 -2.71 -16.45 -3.23
CA ARG A 20 -2.02 -15.49 -2.35
C ARG A 20 -3.01 -14.69 -1.49
N ARG A 21 -4.09 -14.19 -2.09
CA ARG A 21 -5.14 -13.44 -1.38
C ARG A 21 -5.81 -14.29 -0.32
N LEU A 22 -6.28 -15.48 -0.68
CA LEU A 22 -6.94 -16.41 0.24
C LEU A 22 -5.99 -16.83 1.37
N ARG A 23 -4.72 -17.09 1.05
CA ARG A 23 -3.69 -17.37 2.05
C ARG A 23 -3.56 -16.23 3.07
N ASN A 24 -3.52 -14.98 2.61
CA ASN A 24 -3.42 -13.80 3.48
C ASN A 24 -4.69 -13.61 4.33
N ILE A 25 -5.87 -13.79 3.74
CA ILE A 25 -7.16 -13.70 4.45
C ILE A 25 -7.24 -14.75 5.57
N MET A 26 -6.75 -15.96 5.31
CA MET A 26 -6.72 -17.05 6.29
C MET A 26 -5.55 -16.92 7.29
N GLY A 27 -4.72 -15.87 7.20
CA GLY A 27 -3.58 -15.67 8.10
C GLY A 27 -2.48 -16.73 7.97
N VAL A 28 -2.44 -17.47 6.87
CA VAL A 28 -1.48 -18.56 6.66
C VAL A 28 -0.18 -17.99 6.10
N LYS A 29 0.95 -18.23 6.77
CA LYS A 29 2.26 -17.84 6.26
C LYS A 29 2.62 -18.70 5.03
N GLN A 30 3.32 -18.12 4.08
CA GLN A 30 3.76 -18.83 2.86
C GLN A 30 4.62 -20.07 3.19
N SER A 31 5.46 -19.98 4.22
CA SER A 31 6.25 -21.10 4.74
C SER A 31 5.39 -22.23 5.31
N SER A 32 4.33 -21.89 6.05
CA SER A 32 3.41 -22.88 6.61
C SER A 32 2.58 -23.58 5.52
N LEU A 33 2.17 -22.83 4.49
CA LEU A 33 1.53 -23.42 3.31
C LEU A 33 2.48 -24.40 2.61
N ALA A 34 3.75 -24.03 2.45
CA ALA A 34 4.78 -24.89 1.84
C ALA A 34 4.99 -26.18 2.65
N GLU A 35 5.08 -26.07 3.98
CA GLU A 35 5.21 -27.21 4.88
C GLU A 35 4.02 -28.19 4.73
N LYS A 36 2.78 -27.68 4.71
CA LYS A 36 1.57 -28.50 4.53
C LYS A 36 1.45 -29.14 3.14
N LEU A 37 1.99 -28.48 2.11
CA LEU A 37 2.10 -29.02 0.75
C LEU A 37 3.28 -30.00 0.57
N GLY A 38 4.12 -30.18 1.59
CA GLY A 38 5.34 -30.98 1.48
C GLY A 38 6.34 -30.40 0.48
N THR A 39 6.41 -29.07 0.38
CA THR A 39 7.24 -28.37 -0.59
C THR A 39 8.02 -27.20 -0.01
N THR A 40 8.79 -26.49 -0.85
CA THR A 40 9.59 -25.35 -0.44
C THR A 40 8.83 -24.03 -0.60
N GLN A 41 9.17 -23.03 0.21
CA GLN A 41 8.56 -21.70 0.13
C GLN A 41 8.73 -21.09 -1.28
N GLN A 42 9.87 -21.32 -1.92
CA GLN A 42 10.16 -20.86 -3.28
C GLN A 42 9.21 -21.50 -4.31
N LYS A 43 8.86 -22.78 -4.13
CA LYS A 43 7.88 -23.45 -5.01
C LYS A 43 6.49 -22.86 -4.82
N VAL A 44 6.08 -22.59 -3.59
CA VAL A 44 4.80 -21.90 -3.30
C VAL A 44 4.78 -20.50 -3.92
N SER A 45 5.88 -19.74 -3.83
CA SER A 45 5.99 -18.43 -4.49
C SER A 45 5.79 -18.53 -6.00
N ARG A 46 6.39 -19.55 -6.62
CA ARG A 46 6.19 -19.85 -8.05
C ARG A 46 4.75 -20.25 -8.37
N ILE A 47 4.07 -20.99 -7.51
CA ILE A 47 2.65 -21.32 -7.68
C ILE A 47 1.78 -20.06 -7.60
N GLU A 48 2.06 -19.16 -6.66
CA GLU A 48 1.32 -17.89 -6.52
C GLU A 48 1.55 -16.92 -7.70
N SER A 49 2.65 -17.04 -8.44
CA SER A 49 2.89 -16.25 -9.66
C SER A 49 2.35 -16.89 -10.93
N GLN A 50 1.86 -18.14 -10.86
CA GLN A 50 1.27 -18.82 -12.00
C GLN A 50 -0.18 -18.39 -12.22
N ARG A 51 -0.51 -18.09 -13.48
CA ARG A 51 -1.86 -17.70 -13.87
C ARG A 51 -2.86 -18.85 -13.77
N VAL A 52 -2.40 -20.05 -14.14
CA VAL A 52 -3.16 -21.30 -14.07
C VAL A 52 -2.32 -22.30 -13.28
N ILE A 53 -2.95 -22.94 -12.30
CA ILE A 53 -2.35 -23.94 -11.43
C ILE A 53 -2.88 -25.32 -11.84
N GLU A 54 -2.05 -26.36 -11.72
CA GLU A 54 -2.51 -27.74 -11.94
C GLU A 54 -3.62 -28.13 -10.97
N LYS A 55 -4.65 -28.82 -11.47
CA LYS A 55 -5.86 -29.17 -10.69
C LYS A 55 -5.55 -29.88 -9.38
N ASP A 56 -4.60 -30.82 -9.38
CA ASP A 56 -4.22 -31.57 -8.19
C ASP A 56 -3.60 -30.67 -7.11
N THR A 57 -2.73 -29.74 -7.54
CA THR A 57 -2.11 -28.75 -6.65
C THR A 57 -3.15 -27.75 -6.13
N LEU A 58 -4.07 -27.31 -6.99
CA LEU A 58 -5.15 -26.40 -6.62
C LEU A 58 -6.10 -27.03 -5.60
N LEU A 59 -6.45 -28.31 -5.76
CA LEU A 59 -7.26 -29.07 -4.79
C LEU A 59 -6.57 -29.20 -3.45
N GLN A 60 -5.26 -29.50 -3.44
CA GLN A 60 -4.48 -29.57 -2.21
C GLN A 60 -4.44 -28.22 -1.48
N ILE A 61 -4.19 -27.13 -2.21
CA ILE A 61 -4.22 -25.77 -1.66
C ILE A 61 -5.60 -25.43 -1.10
N ALA A 62 -6.67 -25.74 -1.85
CA ALA A 62 -8.05 -25.49 -1.44
C ALA A 62 -8.39 -26.22 -0.13
N ASN A 63 -7.96 -27.48 0.00
CA ASN A 63 -8.13 -28.27 1.21
C ASN A 63 -7.36 -27.70 2.40
N ILE A 64 -6.12 -27.25 2.20
CA ILE A 64 -5.29 -26.65 3.25
C ILE A 64 -5.88 -25.32 3.73
N LEU A 65 -6.40 -24.51 2.80
CA LEU A 65 -7.02 -23.22 3.10
C LEU A 65 -8.49 -23.34 3.52
N HIS A 66 -9.05 -24.56 3.54
CA HIS A 66 -10.45 -24.85 3.85
C HIS A 66 -11.45 -24.05 2.98
N VAL A 67 -11.15 -23.92 1.70
CA VAL A 67 -11.98 -23.23 0.70
C VAL A 67 -12.38 -24.16 -0.43
N SER A 68 -13.45 -23.83 -1.15
CA SER A 68 -13.80 -24.56 -2.37
C SER A 68 -12.79 -24.24 -3.49
N PRO A 69 -12.33 -25.23 -4.27
CA PRO A 69 -11.43 -25.01 -5.40
C PRO A 69 -12.02 -24.03 -6.43
N LYS A 70 -13.35 -24.03 -6.56
CA LYS A 70 -14.09 -23.10 -7.43
C LYS A 70 -13.88 -21.63 -7.06
N ILE A 71 -13.65 -21.33 -5.77
CA ILE A 71 -13.36 -19.96 -5.32
C ILE A 71 -12.01 -19.51 -5.89
N ILE A 72 -10.99 -20.37 -5.91
CA ILE A 72 -9.68 -20.04 -6.48
C ILE A 72 -9.79 -19.79 -7.99
N GLU A 73 -10.68 -20.53 -8.67
CA GLU A 73 -10.89 -20.44 -10.12
C GLU A 73 -11.77 -19.26 -10.55
N GLU A 74 -12.76 -18.86 -9.75
CA GLU A 74 -13.78 -17.86 -10.12
C GLU A 74 -13.59 -16.50 -9.40
N LEU A 75 -12.69 -16.40 -8.42
CA LEU A 75 -12.42 -15.15 -7.72
C LEU A 75 -11.82 -14.12 -8.69
N ASP A 76 -12.66 -13.17 -9.09
CA ASP A 76 -12.27 -12.08 -9.98
C ASP A 76 -11.61 -10.96 -9.18
N GLU A 77 -10.66 -10.28 -9.80
CA GLU A 77 -9.99 -9.16 -9.17
C GLU A 77 -10.98 -8.03 -9.01
N ASN A 78 -11.41 -7.75 -7.77
CA ASN A 78 -11.98 -6.44 -7.49
C ASN A 78 -10.79 -5.47 -7.56
N PRO A 79 -10.74 -4.50 -8.49
CA PRO A 79 -9.56 -3.64 -8.74
C PRO A 79 -9.19 -2.70 -7.58
N LEU A 80 -9.79 -2.88 -6.40
CA LEU A 80 -9.57 -2.09 -5.19
C LEU A 80 -8.53 -2.72 -4.23
N SER A 81 -7.93 -3.88 -4.54
CA SER A 81 -6.87 -4.45 -3.69
C SER A 81 -5.53 -3.78 -3.97
N ILE A 82 -5.20 -2.72 -3.24
CA ILE A 82 -3.85 -2.17 -3.19
C ILE A 82 -2.97 -3.17 -2.41
N VAL A 83 -2.00 -3.78 -3.09
CA VAL A 83 -0.94 -4.56 -2.44
C VAL A 83 0.16 -3.57 -2.05
N ILE A 84 0.20 -3.16 -0.79
CA ILE A 84 1.34 -2.42 -0.25
C ILE A 84 2.36 -3.46 0.22
N GLU A 85 3.33 -3.75 -0.64
CA GLU A 85 4.49 -4.55 -0.24
C GLU A 85 5.39 -3.66 0.63
N ASN A 86 5.28 -3.80 1.95
CA ASN A 86 6.24 -3.26 2.91
C ASN A 86 7.57 -4.03 2.79
N ASN A 87 8.31 -3.82 1.71
CA ASN A 87 9.66 -4.33 1.52
C ASN A 87 10.49 -3.31 0.73
N ASN A 88 10.89 -2.21 1.37
CA ASN A 88 12.28 -1.72 1.36
C ASN A 88 12.36 -0.46 2.24
N PHE A 89 12.80 -0.60 3.49
CA PHE A 89 13.40 0.53 4.20
C PHE A 89 14.89 0.56 3.83
N GLU A 90 15.21 0.82 2.56
CA GLU A 90 16.56 1.26 2.23
C GLU A 90 16.57 2.77 2.13
N THR A 91 17.19 3.35 3.15
CA THR A 91 17.73 4.70 3.18
C THR A 91 18.64 4.91 1.97
N GLY A 92 18.12 5.53 0.92
CA GLY A 92 18.94 5.83 -0.25
C GLY A 92 18.16 6.62 -1.28
N TYR A 93 18.47 7.90 -1.36
CA TYR A 93 18.04 8.77 -2.46
C TYR A 93 18.30 8.10 -3.81
N GLY A 94 17.25 7.72 -4.53
CA GLY A 94 17.39 7.22 -5.91
C GLY A 94 16.23 6.37 -6.38
N SER A 95 15.44 6.93 -7.31
CA SER A 95 14.49 6.21 -8.16
C SER A 95 13.13 5.83 -7.55
N ILE A 96 12.33 6.85 -7.23
CA ILE A 96 10.87 6.78 -7.46
C ILE A 96 10.62 7.08 -8.94
N GLY A 97 11.13 6.20 -9.80
CA GLY A 97 10.92 6.23 -11.25
C GLY A 97 10.57 4.83 -11.67
N ASN A 98 9.39 4.66 -12.29
CA ASN A 98 8.80 3.40 -12.73
C ASN A 98 8.23 2.48 -11.64
N LEU A 99 7.06 2.84 -11.11
CA LEU A 99 5.98 1.87 -11.02
C LEU A 99 4.83 2.40 -11.90
N GLY A 100 4.59 1.70 -13.01
CA GLY A 100 3.76 2.15 -14.12
C GLY A 100 2.34 2.50 -13.71
N ILE A 101 2.08 3.79 -13.57
CA ILE A 101 0.76 4.36 -13.85
C ILE A 101 0.63 4.28 -15.36
N ILE A 102 -0.14 3.29 -15.81
CA ILE A 102 -0.61 3.18 -17.18
C ILE A 102 -1.27 4.52 -17.50
N GLN A 103 -0.60 5.26 -18.38
CA GLN A 103 -1.11 6.46 -19.00
C GLN A 103 -2.36 6.07 -19.78
N ASN A 104 -3.53 6.41 -19.25
CA ASN A 104 -4.73 6.52 -20.04
C ASN A 104 -5.46 7.81 -19.61
N ASP A 105 -5.65 8.64 -20.62
CA ASP A 105 -6.52 9.80 -20.73
C ASP A 105 -6.33 11.00 -19.79
N GLN A 106 -5.73 12.03 -20.41
CA GLN A 106 -6.27 13.39 -20.59
C GLN A 106 -6.79 14.14 -19.35
N ASN A 107 -6.11 15.26 -19.07
CA ASN A 107 -6.66 16.44 -18.39
C ASN A 107 -7.06 16.29 -16.92
N ASN A 108 -6.16 15.79 -16.08
CA ASN A 108 -6.23 16.16 -14.67
C ASN A 108 -4.90 16.76 -14.24
N GLU A 109 -4.95 18.04 -13.88
CA GLU A 109 -3.99 18.70 -13.01
C GLU A 109 -3.97 17.95 -11.67
N ASN A 110 -3.41 16.75 -11.67
CA ASN A 110 -3.03 16.04 -10.48
C ASN A 110 -1.78 16.76 -9.95
N THR A 111 -2.00 17.94 -9.35
CA THR A 111 -1.17 18.40 -8.26
C THR A 111 -1.18 17.25 -7.26
N ILE A 112 -0.14 16.42 -7.34
CA ILE A 112 0.13 15.40 -6.36
C ILE A 112 0.34 16.19 -5.07
N ASN A 113 -0.72 16.30 -4.27
CA ASN A 113 -0.70 16.91 -2.95
C ASN A 113 0.14 16.00 -2.07
N ASN A 114 1.47 16.10 -2.19
CA ASN A 114 2.39 15.30 -1.43
C ASN A 114 2.26 15.74 0.03
N PRO A 115 1.82 14.87 0.95
CA PRO A 115 1.65 15.22 2.35
C PRO A 115 2.95 15.78 2.97
N LEU A 116 4.12 15.40 2.44
CA LEU A 116 5.41 15.95 2.86
C LEU A 116 5.56 17.44 2.54
N ASP A 117 5.09 17.88 1.37
CA ASP A 117 5.16 19.30 1.00
C ASP A 117 4.29 20.14 1.93
N LYS A 118 3.12 19.60 2.32
CA LYS A 118 2.24 20.28 3.28
C LYS A 118 2.85 20.34 4.68
N ILE A 119 3.50 19.26 5.12
CA ILE A 119 4.21 19.22 6.40
C ILE A 119 5.38 20.23 6.41
N MET A 120 6.12 20.33 5.30
CA MET A 120 7.23 21.28 5.19
C MET A 120 6.73 22.73 5.20
N GLU A 121 5.64 23.03 4.51
CA GLU A 121 4.99 24.34 4.55
C GLU A 121 4.54 24.72 5.97
N LEU A 122 3.88 23.80 6.68
CA LEU A 122 3.43 24.03 8.06
C LEU A 122 4.60 24.26 9.01
N ASN A 123 5.71 23.54 8.85
CA ASN A 123 6.92 23.77 9.65
C ASN A 123 7.50 25.16 9.40
N LYS A 124 7.57 25.60 8.15
CA LYS A 124 8.03 26.95 7.82
C LYS A 124 7.14 28.03 8.47
N GLN A 125 5.82 27.88 8.37
CA GLN A 125 4.88 28.80 9.01
C GLN A 125 5.02 28.83 10.54
N ALA A 126 5.29 27.68 11.16
CA ALA A 126 5.54 27.60 12.60
C ALA A 126 6.84 28.34 12.99
N THR A 127 7.93 28.14 12.23
CA THR A 127 9.19 28.87 12.45
C THR A 127 9.01 30.38 12.33
N ASP A 128 8.35 30.86 11.26
CA ASP A 128 8.09 32.27 11.04
C ASP A 128 7.25 32.89 12.19
N LEU A 129 6.28 32.14 12.72
CA LEU A 129 5.46 32.55 13.85
C LEU A 129 6.30 32.66 15.14
N PHE A 130 7.16 31.69 15.40
CA PHE A 130 8.04 31.71 16.58
C PHE A 130 9.01 32.90 16.54
N GLU A 131 9.58 33.22 15.38
CA GLU A 131 10.45 34.39 15.22
C GLU A 131 9.72 35.71 15.52
N ARG A 132 8.48 35.85 15.03
CA ARG A 132 7.65 37.03 15.34
C ARG A 132 7.30 37.13 16.81
N MET A 133 6.93 36.01 17.43
CA MET A 133 6.61 35.98 18.86
C MET A 133 7.82 36.38 19.70
N LEU A 134 9.01 35.90 19.35
CA LEU A 134 10.25 36.26 20.02
C LEU A 134 10.58 37.75 19.86
N ALA A 135 10.32 38.34 18.70
CA ALA A 135 10.49 39.78 18.49
C ALA A 135 9.54 40.60 19.38
N VAL A 136 8.25 40.25 19.41
CA VAL A 136 7.25 40.91 20.26
C VAL A 136 7.60 40.79 21.75
N GLU A 137 8.09 39.63 22.19
CA GLU A 137 8.51 39.42 23.57
C GLU A 137 9.69 40.31 23.97
N LYS A 138 10.66 40.48 23.07
CA LYS A 138 11.80 41.39 23.26
C LYS A 138 11.37 42.86 23.32
N GLU A 139 10.47 43.29 22.44
CA GLU A 139 9.93 44.65 22.45
C GLU A 139 9.16 44.95 23.75
N LYS A 140 8.31 44.02 24.19
CA LYS A 140 7.58 44.16 25.46
C LYS A 140 8.53 44.23 26.66
N SER A 141 9.56 43.38 26.67
CA SER A 141 10.56 43.37 27.74
C SER A 141 11.31 44.70 27.80
N ALA A 142 11.71 45.25 26.65
CA ALA A 142 12.37 46.56 26.58
C ALA A 142 11.45 47.71 27.04
N LEU A 143 10.18 47.69 26.67
CA LEU A 143 9.19 48.67 27.13
C LEU A 143 8.97 48.60 28.64
N LEU A 144 8.88 47.38 29.19
CA LEU A 144 8.76 47.16 30.64
C LEU A 144 10.01 47.67 31.38
N GLU A 145 11.21 47.42 30.88
CA GLU A 145 12.44 47.96 31.45
C GLU A 145 12.45 49.50 31.44
N GLN A 146 11.97 50.14 30.37
CA GLN A 146 11.90 51.59 30.28
C GLN A 146 10.90 52.16 31.30
N LEU A 147 9.71 51.58 31.40
CA LEU A 147 8.69 51.99 32.38
C LEU A 147 9.16 51.82 33.83
N LEU A 148 9.90 50.76 34.12
CA LEU A 148 10.50 50.54 35.44
C LEU A 148 11.59 51.58 35.75
N LYS A 149 12.40 51.96 34.77
CA LYS A 149 13.42 53.04 34.92
C LYS A 149 12.78 54.41 35.13
N GLU A 150 11.64 54.68 34.50
CA GLU A 150 10.90 55.94 34.65
C GLU A 150 10.18 56.03 36.00
N LYS A 151 9.65 54.92 36.53
CA LYS A 151 9.03 54.85 37.87
C LYS A 151 10.01 54.83 39.05
N GLY A 152 11.28 54.50 38.79
CA GLY A 152 12.34 54.47 39.80
C GLY A 152 13.09 55.80 40.00
N LYS A 153 12.67 56.86 39.30
CA LYS A 153 13.09 58.26 39.51
C LYS A 153 11.99 59.02 40.24
#